data_AF-A0A4S3LTV4-F1
#
_entry.id   AF-A0A4S3LTV4-F1
#
_cell.length_a   1.000
_cell.length_b   1.000
_cell.length_c   1.000
_cell.angle_alpha   90.00
_cell.angle_beta   90.00
_cell.angle_gamma   90.00
#
_symmetry.space_group_name_H-M   'P 1'
#
loop_
_entity.id
_entity.type
_entity.pdbx_description
1 polymer ?
#
loop_
_entity_poly.entity_id
_entity_poly.type
_entity_poly.pdbx_seq_one_letter_code
_entity_poly.pdbx_strand_id
1 'polypeptide(L)'
;MKSWLLPLLLLAPLCSQAASTPKEIKTRFSQFKVGDKTICLDEVIYADNKKMKVIENGFVVSKRKNMLIYQSNTLFLLGNNVTVNIKAIIESRIGKTSFSNQFKQAMIQVEGLDDPARADDKAKIIQSFENVVADKDNQTPYSSVALTEKGYIITQAEAHSTTISECYVTPYKKPDTAK
;
A
#
# COMPACT_ATOMS: atom_id res chain seq x y z
N MET A 1 -9.07 -58.86 13.28
CA MET A 1 -9.01 -57.84 12.20
C MET A 1 -8.65 -56.52 12.86
N LYS A 2 -7.44 -55.99 12.61
CA LYS A 2 -6.93 -54.76 13.21
C LYS A 2 -7.51 -53.56 12.44
N SER A 3 -8.40 -52.80 13.08
CA SER A 3 -8.93 -51.56 12.52
C SER A 3 -7.89 -50.45 12.65
N TRP A 4 -7.41 -49.98 11.51
CA TRP A 4 -6.63 -48.74 11.37
C TRP A 4 -7.59 -47.56 11.47
N LEU A 5 -7.57 -46.82 12.57
CA LEU A 5 -8.17 -45.50 12.66
C LEU A 5 -7.09 -44.46 12.31
N LEU A 6 -7.16 -43.97 11.07
CA LEU A 6 -6.47 -42.76 10.64
C LEU A 6 -6.87 -41.55 11.52
N PRO A 7 -5.93 -40.62 11.77
CA PRO A 7 -6.22 -39.42 12.53
C PRO A 7 -7.13 -38.51 11.71
N LEU A 8 -8.29 -38.20 12.27
CA LEU A 8 -9.23 -37.23 11.73
C LEU A 8 -8.56 -35.84 11.76
N LEU A 9 -8.08 -35.41 10.61
CA LEU A 9 -8.12 -34.04 10.08
C LEU A 9 -8.32 -32.95 11.15
N LEU A 10 -7.21 -32.47 11.70
CA LEU A 10 -7.07 -31.08 12.15
C LEU A 10 -7.08 -30.17 10.90
N LEU A 11 -8.22 -30.10 10.22
CA LEU A 11 -8.57 -28.96 9.37
C LEU A 11 -8.89 -27.80 10.32
N ALA A 12 -7.84 -27.21 10.89
CA ALA A 12 -7.95 -25.84 11.34
C ALA A 12 -8.47 -25.05 10.12
N PRO A 13 -9.57 -24.28 10.25
CA PRO A 13 -9.95 -23.39 9.18
C PRO A 13 -8.79 -22.41 9.03
N LEU A 14 -7.96 -22.63 8.01
CA LEU A 14 -7.13 -21.59 7.45
C LEU A 14 -8.10 -20.44 7.20
N CYS A 15 -8.01 -19.39 8.02
CA CYS A 15 -8.77 -18.17 7.89
C CYS A 15 -8.59 -17.66 6.47
N SER A 16 -9.45 -18.11 5.58
CA SER A 16 -9.62 -17.57 4.25
C SER A 16 -10.28 -16.23 4.51
N GLN A 17 -9.47 -15.18 4.66
CA GLN A 17 -9.98 -13.82 4.70
C GLN A 17 -10.68 -13.61 3.37
N ALA A 18 -12.01 -13.76 3.35
CA ALA A 18 -12.81 -13.54 2.17
C ALA A 18 -12.56 -12.10 1.70
N ALA A 19 -12.32 -11.93 0.39
CA ALA A 19 -12.15 -10.63 -0.22
C ALA A 19 -13.33 -9.72 0.15
N SER A 20 -13.05 -8.53 0.67
CA SER A 20 -14.11 -7.59 1.07
C SER A 20 -14.91 -7.13 -0.13
N THR A 21 -16.21 -6.99 0.05
CA THR A 21 -17.09 -6.52 -1.01
C THR A 21 -16.81 -5.04 -1.36
N PRO A 22 -17.07 -4.61 -2.60
CA PRO A 22 -17.00 -3.20 -2.98
C PRO A 22 -17.80 -2.25 -2.06
N LYS A 23 -18.91 -2.73 -1.49
CA LYS A 23 -19.75 -1.97 -0.56
C LYS A 23 -19.05 -1.76 0.78
N GLU A 24 -18.40 -2.78 1.32
CA GLU A 24 -17.64 -2.69 2.57
C GLU A 24 -16.47 -1.73 2.41
N ILE A 25 -15.73 -1.84 1.31
CA ILE A 25 -14.58 -0.98 1.00
C ILE A 25 -15.01 0.48 0.90
N LYS A 26 -16.13 0.76 0.21
CA LYS A 26 -16.72 2.11 0.15
C LYS A 26 -17.13 2.64 1.52
N THR A 27 -17.74 1.78 2.34
CA THR A 27 -18.15 2.14 3.69
C THR A 27 -16.92 2.53 4.50
N ARG A 28 -15.82 1.77 4.42
CA ARG A 28 -14.56 2.08 5.12
C ARG A 28 -13.88 3.33 4.61
N PHE A 29 -13.79 3.52 3.29
CA PHE A 29 -13.27 4.75 2.70
C PHE A 29 -14.01 5.99 3.21
N SER A 30 -15.34 5.89 3.37
CA SER A 30 -16.15 6.99 3.92
C SER A 30 -15.89 7.26 5.41
N GLN A 31 -15.22 6.37 6.14
CA GLN A 31 -14.88 6.54 7.55
C GLN A 31 -13.56 7.28 7.79
N PHE A 32 -12.67 7.37 6.78
CA PHE A 32 -11.41 8.13 6.90
C PHE A 32 -11.67 9.58 7.31
N LYS A 33 -10.75 10.17 8.05
CA LYS A 33 -10.79 11.58 8.49
C LYS A 33 -9.46 12.25 8.22
N VAL A 34 -9.49 13.57 8.09
CA VAL A 34 -8.26 14.37 8.03
C VAL A 34 -7.45 14.12 9.32
N GLY A 35 -6.16 13.85 9.15
CA GLY A 35 -5.23 13.49 10.21
C GLY A 35 -5.04 11.98 10.43
N ASP A 36 -5.87 11.12 9.82
CA ASP A 36 -5.68 9.66 9.93
C ASP A 36 -4.34 9.28 9.33
N LYS A 37 -3.55 8.49 10.06
CA LYS A 37 -2.22 8.03 9.63
C LYS A 37 -2.34 6.72 8.89
N THR A 38 -1.56 6.55 7.84
CA THR A 38 -1.46 5.33 7.05
C THR A 38 -0.04 4.82 7.10
N ILE A 39 0.14 3.51 7.29
CA ILE A 39 1.43 2.85 7.14
C ILE A 39 1.22 1.67 6.21
N CYS A 40 1.85 1.65 5.04
CA CYS A 40 1.83 0.50 4.15
C CYS A 40 3.18 -0.21 4.15
N LEU A 41 3.14 -1.53 4.26
CA LEU A 41 4.32 -2.39 4.19
C LEU A 41 4.14 -3.31 3.01
N ASP A 42 5.03 -3.17 2.03
CA ASP A 42 4.90 -3.90 0.77
C ASP A 42 6.22 -4.61 0.46
N GLU A 43 6.09 -5.76 -0.20
CA GLU A 43 7.20 -6.41 -0.91
C GLU A 43 6.89 -6.34 -2.40
N VAL A 44 7.67 -5.52 -3.12
CA VAL A 44 7.51 -5.29 -4.55
C VAL A 44 8.59 -6.06 -5.30
N ILE A 45 8.21 -6.76 -6.36
CA ILE A 45 9.15 -7.26 -7.36
C ILE A 45 9.01 -6.34 -8.58
N TYR A 46 10.02 -5.53 -8.84
CA TYR A 46 10.04 -4.67 -10.03
C TYR A 46 10.78 -5.35 -11.19
N ALA A 47 10.78 -4.73 -12.37
CA ALA A 47 11.15 -5.34 -13.65
C ALA A 47 12.53 -6.02 -13.73
N ASP A 48 13.44 -5.81 -12.77
CA ASP A 48 14.74 -6.50 -12.67
C ASP A 48 14.73 -7.75 -11.74
N ASN A 49 13.53 -8.21 -11.34
CA ASN A 49 13.30 -9.34 -10.42
C ASN A 49 13.91 -9.17 -9.02
N LYS A 50 14.29 -7.95 -8.61
CA LYS A 50 14.73 -7.72 -7.24
C LYS A 50 13.55 -7.44 -6.33
N LYS A 51 13.49 -8.21 -5.23
CA LYS A 51 12.57 -7.95 -4.13
C LYS A 51 13.01 -6.68 -3.40
N MET A 52 12.13 -5.69 -3.38
CA MET A 52 12.31 -4.46 -2.64
C MET A 52 11.32 -4.43 -1.48
N LYS A 53 11.83 -4.03 -0.32
CA LYS A 53 10.96 -3.70 0.82
C LYS A 53 10.55 -2.25 0.70
N VAL A 54 9.25 -2.02 0.83
CA VAL A 54 8.66 -0.69 0.78
C VAL A 54 8.03 -0.39 2.12
N ILE A 55 8.36 0.78 2.65
CA ILE A 55 7.73 1.33 3.84
C ILE A 55 7.14 2.67 3.45
N GLU A 56 5.82 2.73 3.42
CA GLU A 56 5.09 3.95 3.22
C GLU A 56 4.53 4.46 4.54
N ASN A 57 4.76 5.73 4.85
CA ASN A 57 4.09 6.42 5.95
C ASN A 57 3.37 7.65 5.40
N GLY A 58 2.07 7.76 5.66
CA GLY A 58 1.28 8.88 5.20
C GLY A 58 0.26 9.36 6.22
N PHE A 59 -0.41 10.46 5.87
CA PHE A 59 -1.57 10.95 6.59
C PHE A 59 -2.54 11.66 5.65
N VAL A 60 -3.83 11.56 5.96
CA VAL A 60 -4.89 12.24 5.20
C VAL A 60 -4.83 13.74 5.48
N VAL A 61 -4.63 14.55 4.43
CA VAL A 61 -4.62 16.01 4.52
C VAL A 61 -5.91 16.65 4.04
N SER A 62 -6.71 15.94 3.24
CA SER A 62 -8.01 16.43 2.78
C SER A 62 -8.94 15.26 2.41
N LYS A 63 -10.24 15.48 2.61
CA LYS A 63 -11.30 14.52 2.28
C LYS A 63 -12.47 15.19 1.57
N ARG A 64 -12.97 14.54 0.52
CA ARG A 64 -14.24 14.82 -0.15
C ARG A 64 -15.02 13.51 -0.33
N LYS A 65 -16.27 13.59 -0.79
CA LYS A 65 -17.23 12.45 -0.85
C LYS A 65 -16.62 11.13 -1.34
N ASN A 66 -15.83 11.16 -2.42
CA ASN A 66 -15.23 9.99 -3.05
C ASN A 66 -13.72 10.16 -3.26
N MET A 67 -13.06 11.02 -2.49
CA MET A 67 -11.67 11.40 -2.74
C MET A 67 -10.95 11.69 -1.42
N LEU A 68 -9.75 11.14 -1.30
CA LEU A 68 -8.82 11.41 -0.21
C LEU A 68 -7.53 11.97 -0.81
N ILE A 69 -6.97 12.98 -0.15
CA ILE A 69 -5.64 13.47 -0.45
C ILE A 69 -4.74 13.09 0.71
N TYR A 70 -3.65 12.41 0.40
CA TYR A 70 -2.64 11.96 1.34
C TYR A 70 -1.36 12.72 1.11
N GLN A 71 -0.68 13.05 2.20
CA GLN A 71 0.75 13.30 2.15
C GLN A 71 1.45 12.01 2.56
N SER A 72 2.42 11.57 1.77
CA SER A 72 3.10 10.30 1.96
C SER A 72 4.62 10.46 1.88
N ASN A 73 5.32 9.61 2.61
CA ASN A 73 6.76 9.40 2.57
C ASN A 73 7.02 7.91 2.40
N THR A 74 7.45 7.53 1.20
CA THR A 74 7.67 6.14 0.80
C THR A 74 9.16 5.87 0.69
N LEU A 75 9.65 4.88 1.41
CA LEU A 75 11.03 4.42 1.39
C LEU A 75 11.12 3.07 0.68
N PHE A 76 11.89 3.01 -0.40
CA PHE A 76 12.25 1.77 -1.09
C PHE A 76 13.67 1.37 -0.70
N LEU A 77 13.83 0.11 -0.31
CA LEU A 77 15.11 -0.51 -0.02
C LEU A 77 15.51 -1.39 -1.21
N LEU A 78 16.46 -0.92 -2.04
CA LEU A 78 16.87 -1.58 -3.30
C LEU A 78 18.03 -2.58 -3.12
N GLY A 79 18.50 -2.78 -1.87
CA GLY A 79 19.70 -3.55 -1.56
C GLY A 79 20.98 -2.70 -1.69
N ASN A 80 22.13 -3.27 -1.33
CA ASN A 80 23.46 -2.63 -1.43
C ASN A 80 23.55 -1.20 -0.83
N ASN A 81 22.83 -0.94 0.26
CA ASN A 81 22.74 0.38 0.91
C ASN A 81 22.17 1.50 0.02
N VAL A 82 21.47 1.16 -1.06
CA VAL A 82 20.76 2.13 -1.91
C VAL A 82 19.32 2.25 -1.44
N THR A 83 18.89 3.49 -1.23
CA THR A 83 17.51 3.82 -0.86
C THR A 83 16.92 4.81 -1.82
N VAL A 84 15.61 4.71 -2.04
CA VAL A 84 14.83 5.75 -2.74
C VAL A 84 13.76 6.24 -1.76
N ASN A 85 13.79 7.54 -1.49
CA ASN A 85 12.79 8.23 -0.69
C ASN A 85 11.88 9.05 -1.63
N ILE A 86 10.58 8.82 -1.57
CA ILE A 86 9.58 9.57 -2.31
C ILE A 86 8.66 10.29 -1.34
N LYS A 87 8.71 11.62 -1.35
CA LYS A 87 7.73 12.45 -0.66
C LYS A 87 6.67 12.89 -1.64
N ALA A 88 5.41 12.53 -1.40
CA ALA A 88 4.34 12.72 -2.37
C ALA A 88 3.06 13.31 -1.77
N ILE A 89 2.32 14.02 -2.63
CA ILE A 89 0.90 14.31 -2.43
C ILE A 89 0.12 13.41 -3.39
N ILE A 90 -0.68 12.50 -2.85
CA ILE A 90 -1.42 11.49 -3.60
C ILE A 90 -2.91 11.78 -3.47
N GLU A 91 -3.61 11.86 -4.60
CA GLU A 91 -5.07 11.87 -4.65
C GLU A 91 -5.55 10.44 -4.92
N SER A 92 -6.24 9.84 -3.95
CA SER A 92 -6.94 8.57 -4.16
C SER A 92 -8.42 8.81 -4.35
N ARG A 93 -8.99 8.23 -5.40
CA ARG A 93 -10.40 8.35 -5.74
C ARG A 93 -11.06 6.97 -5.74
N ILE A 94 -12.20 6.86 -5.07
CA ILE A 94 -12.92 5.60 -4.97
C ILE A 94 -13.87 5.41 -6.15
N GLY A 95 -13.72 4.28 -6.85
CA GLY A 95 -14.51 3.89 -8.01
C GLY A 95 -15.64 2.92 -7.66
N LYS A 96 -16.15 2.22 -8.68
CA LYS A 96 -17.16 1.17 -8.47
C LYS A 96 -16.55 -0.08 -7.83
N THR A 97 -15.38 -0.50 -8.32
CA THR A 97 -14.70 -1.76 -7.99
C THR A 97 -13.19 -1.61 -7.79
N SER A 98 -12.67 -0.38 -7.81
CA SER A 98 -11.24 -0.07 -7.72
C SER A 98 -11.00 1.30 -7.08
N PHE A 99 -9.77 1.53 -6.66
CA PHE A 99 -9.22 2.86 -6.38
C PHE A 99 -8.44 3.34 -7.61
N SER A 100 -8.39 4.66 -7.80
CA SER A 100 -7.42 5.30 -8.68
C SER A 100 -6.52 6.18 -7.84
N ASN A 101 -5.21 6.02 -7.95
CA ASN A 101 -4.22 6.82 -7.24
C ASN A 101 -3.48 7.71 -8.24
N GLN A 102 -3.42 9.01 -7.94
CA GLN A 102 -2.69 9.96 -8.77
C GLN A 102 -1.72 10.79 -7.92
N PHE A 103 -0.44 10.76 -8.27
CA PHE A 103 0.55 11.67 -7.71
C PHE A 103 0.29 13.08 -8.26
N LYS A 104 -0.02 14.03 -7.36
CA LYS A 104 -0.15 15.46 -7.71
C LYS A 104 1.18 16.17 -7.62
N GLN A 105 2.00 15.75 -6.66
CA GLN A 105 3.36 16.23 -6.45
C GLN A 105 4.17 15.05 -5.92
N ALA A 106 5.41 14.92 -6.36
CA ALA A 106 6.36 13.98 -5.80
C ALA A 106 7.76 14.56 -5.86
N MET A 107 8.57 14.26 -4.85
CA MET A 107 9.99 14.53 -4.82
C MET A 107 10.70 13.20 -4.59
N ILE A 108 11.57 12.84 -5.52
CA ILE A 108 12.32 11.59 -5.50
C ILE A 108 13.75 11.90 -5.07
N GLN A 109 14.24 11.21 -4.05
CA GLN A 109 15.60 11.30 -3.56
C GLN A 109 16.22 9.91 -3.54
N VAL A 110 17.40 9.77 -4.13
CA VAL A 110 18.17 8.51 -4.15
C VAL A 110 19.43 8.70 -3.34
N GLU A 111 19.66 7.81 -2.38
CA GLU A 111 20.84 7.81 -1.51
C GLU A 111 21.67 6.54 -1.70
N GLY A 112 22.97 6.59 -1.39
CA GLY A 112 23.88 5.45 -1.51
C GLY A 112 24.58 5.34 -2.87
N LEU A 113 24.33 6.29 -3.79
CA LEU A 113 24.91 6.42 -5.13
C LEU A 113 25.50 7.82 -5.37
N ASP A 114 26.08 8.44 -4.34
CA ASP A 114 26.48 9.85 -4.38
C ASP A 114 27.87 10.10 -5.02
N ASP A 115 28.61 9.06 -5.38
CA ASP A 115 29.85 9.21 -6.13
C ASP A 115 29.60 9.48 -7.62
N PRO A 116 30.43 10.31 -8.27
CA PRO A 116 30.24 10.66 -9.68
C PRO A 116 30.26 9.48 -10.66
N ALA A 117 30.95 8.38 -10.32
CA ALA A 117 31.06 7.21 -11.20
C ALA A 117 29.74 6.44 -11.33
N ARG A 118 28.80 6.61 -10.40
CA ARG A 118 27.47 5.98 -10.40
C ARG A 118 26.34 6.98 -10.70
N ALA A 119 26.65 8.16 -11.21
CA ALA A 119 25.67 9.20 -11.55
C ALA A 119 24.62 8.71 -12.57
N ASP A 120 25.04 7.95 -13.58
CA ASP A 120 24.14 7.40 -14.60
C ASP A 120 23.16 6.39 -14.01
N ASP A 121 23.61 5.55 -13.08
CA ASP A 121 22.75 4.57 -12.42
C ASP A 121 21.75 5.26 -11.48
N LYS A 122 22.20 6.30 -10.76
CA LYS A 122 21.31 7.16 -9.96
C LYS A 122 20.24 7.81 -10.82
N ALA A 123 20.62 8.35 -11.99
CA ALA A 123 19.68 8.98 -12.92
C ALA A 123 18.65 7.98 -13.48
N LYS A 124 19.06 6.76 -13.85
CA LYS A 124 18.15 5.70 -14.31
C LYS A 124 17.13 5.30 -13.24
N ILE A 125 17.57 5.21 -11.99
CA ILE A 125 16.66 4.93 -10.86
C ILE A 125 15.67 6.08 -10.69
N ILE A 126 16.13 7.33 -10.68
CA ILE A 126 15.22 8.49 -10.59
C ILE A 126 14.19 8.44 -11.72
N GLN A 127 14.63 8.23 -12.96
CA GLN A 127 13.75 8.18 -14.12
C GLN A 127 12.73 7.04 -14.05
N SER A 128 13.10 5.87 -13.53
CA SER A 128 12.15 4.75 -13.39
C SER A 128 11.02 5.09 -12.40
N PHE A 129 11.33 5.77 -11.29
CA PHE A 129 10.32 6.24 -10.35
C PHE A 129 9.53 7.45 -10.85
N GLU A 130 10.14 8.35 -11.63
CA GLU A 130 9.42 9.44 -12.29
C GLU A 130 8.35 8.92 -13.25
N ASN A 131 8.64 7.83 -13.98
CA ASN A 131 7.64 7.19 -14.85
C ASN A 131 6.46 6.63 -14.07
N VAL A 132 6.69 6.04 -12.89
CA VAL A 132 5.62 5.54 -11.99
C VAL A 132 4.79 6.70 -11.44
N VAL A 133 5.45 7.78 -11.01
CA VAL A 133 4.78 8.99 -10.52
C VAL A 133 3.94 9.66 -11.62
N ALA A 134 4.42 9.64 -12.86
CA ALA A 134 3.74 10.24 -13.99
C ALA A 134 2.53 9.42 -14.50
N ASP A 135 2.42 8.15 -14.08
CA ASP A 135 1.31 7.29 -14.48
C ASP A 135 -0.02 7.81 -13.89
N LYS A 136 -0.93 8.18 -14.79
CA LYS A 136 -2.25 8.72 -14.44
C LYS A 136 -3.33 7.63 -14.38
N ASP A 137 -3.03 6.44 -14.88
CA ASP A 137 -3.96 5.33 -15.02
C ASP A 137 -3.73 4.23 -13.97
N ASN A 138 -3.04 4.54 -12.88
CA ASN A 138 -2.80 3.62 -11.76
C ASN A 138 -4.12 3.29 -11.03
N GLN A 139 -4.79 2.25 -11.52
CA GLN A 139 -5.97 1.65 -10.92
C GLN A 139 -5.61 0.40 -10.13
N THR A 140 -6.11 0.36 -8.91
CA THR A 140 -5.90 -0.73 -7.98
C THR A 140 -7.25 -1.39 -7.71
N PRO A 141 -7.51 -2.60 -8.22
CA PRO A 141 -8.70 -3.37 -7.88
C PRO A 141 -8.85 -3.51 -6.36
N TYR A 142 -10.10 -3.59 -5.92
CA TYR A 142 -10.40 -3.94 -4.54
C TYR A 142 -9.94 -5.37 -4.23
N SER A 143 -9.06 -5.54 -3.25
CA SER A 143 -8.62 -6.87 -2.79
C SER A 143 -9.24 -7.25 -1.45
N SER A 144 -9.01 -6.52 -0.37
CA SER A 144 -9.70 -6.74 0.92
C SER A 144 -9.45 -5.61 1.92
N VAL A 145 -10.33 -5.50 2.92
CA VAL A 145 -10.19 -4.62 4.08
C VAL A 145 -10.59 -5.38 5.35
N ALA A 146 -9.66 -5.56 6.29
CA ALA A 146 -9.92 -6.17 7.59
C ALA A 146 -9.92 -5.12 8.72
N LEU A 147 -10.79 -5.28 9.72
CA LEU A 147 -10.78 -4.48 10.94
C LEU A 147 -9.94 -5.17 12.01
N THR A 148 -9.10 -4.41 12.70
CA THR A 148 -8.31 -4.86 13.85
C THR A 148 -8.50 -3.90 15.02
N GLU A 149 -8.04 -4.29 16.21
CA GLU A 149 -8.04 -3.43 17.40
C GLU A 149 -7.22 -2.14 17.22
N LYS A 150 -6.28 -2.13 16.26
CA LYS A 150 -5.36 -1.00 16.00
C LYS A 150 -5.79 -0.12 14.81
N GLY A 151 -6.84 -0.50 14.08
CA GLY A 151 -7.25 0.18 12.85
C GLY A 151 -7.72 -0.76 11.75
N TYR A 152 -7.53 -0.36 10.50
CA TYR A 152 -7.90 -1.15 9.31
C TYR A 152 -6.66 -1.65 8.59
N ILE A 153 -6.69 -2.89 8.09
CA ILE A 153 -5.74 -3.44 7.12
C ILE A 153 -6.38 -3.36 5.76
N ILE A 154 -5.77 -2.67 4.80
CA ILE A 154 -6.19 -2.67 3.40
C ILE A 154 -5.16 -3.49 2.63
N THR A 155 -5.61 -4.55 1.98
CA THR A 155 -4.80 -5.31 1.04
C THR A 155 -5.06 -4.77 -0.35
N GLN A 156 -4.01 -4.45 -1.11
CA GLN A 156 -4.09 -3.93 -2.48
C GLN A 156 -3.26 -4.78 -3.44
N ALA A 157 -3.83 -5.16 -4.58
CA ALA A 157 -3.10 -5.75 -5.70
C ALA A 157 -2.99 -4.71 -6.81
N GLU A 158 -1.77 -4.28 -7.14
CA GLU A 158 -1.56 -3.30 -8.21
C GLU A 158 -1.60 -3.95 -9.60
N ALA A 159 -2.15 -3.26 -10.60
CA ALA A 159 -2.32 -3.81 -11.93
C ALA A 159 -1.00 -4.11 -12.68
N HIS A 160 0.09 -3.45 -12.29
CA HIS A 160 1.39 -3.52 -12.97
C HIS A 160 2.49 -4.21 -12.15
N SER A 161 2.17 -4.76 -10.98
CA SER A 161 3.14 -5.42 -10.12
C SER A 161 2.53 -6.64 -9.42
N THR A 162 3.33 -7.62 -9.03
CA THR A 162 2.89 -8.72 -8.14
C THR A 162 2.87 -8.27 -6.69
N THR A 163 2.60 -6.99 -6.44
CA THR A 163 2.64 -6.38 -5.11
C THR A 163 1.33 -6.64 -4.41
N ILE A 164 1.43 -7.17 -3.20
CA ILE A 164 0.35 -7.16 -2.22
C ILE A 164 0.77 -6.15 -1.16
N SER A 165 0.11 -4.99 -1.13
CA SER A 165 0.37 -3.97 -0.13
C SER A 165 -0.51 -4.18 1.09
N GLU A 166 0.05 -4.20 2.29
CA GLU A 166 -0.71 -4.22 3.55
C GLU A 166 -0.65 -2.85 4.23
N CYS A 167 -1.76 -2.11 4.16
CA CYS A 167 -1.86 -0.77 4.71
C CYS A 167 -2.63 -0.74 6.04
N TYR A 168 -1.97 -0.31 7.11
CA TYR A 168 -2.54 -0.03 8.42
C TYR A 168 -2.99 1.42 8.54
N VAL A 169 -4.26 1.63 8.87
CA VAL A 169 -4.82 2.97 9.06
C VAL A 169 -5.09 3.21 10.55
N THR A 170 -4.36 4.14 11.15
CA THR A 170 -4.57 4.57 12.54
C THR A 170 -5.38 5.88 12.56
N PRO A 171 -6.61 5.87 13.12
CA PRO A 171 -7.43 7.06 13.22
C PRO A 171 -6.75 8.19 14.01
N TYR A 172 -6.93 9.45 13.60
CA TYR A 172 -6.36 10.62 14.29
C TYR A 172 -6.95 10.84 15.69
N LYS A 173 -8.18 10.35 15.91
CA LYS A 173 -8.86 10.22 17.19
C LYS A 173 -9.35 8.79 17.34
N LYS A 174 -9.20 8.22 18.53
CA LYS A 174 -9.77 6.89 18.84
C LYS A 174 -11.25 6.89 18.45
N PRO A 175 -11.77 5.81 17.85
CA PRO A 175 -13.20 5.67 17.65
C PRO A 175 -13.87 5.85 19.02
N ASP A 176 -14.81 6.78 19.13
CA ASP A 176 -15.64 6.84 20.32
C ASP A 176 -16.30 5.46 20.45
N THR A 177 -15.93 4.72 21.48
CA THR A 177 -16.67 3.52 21.86
C THR A 177 -18.07 4.01 22.16
N ALA A 178 -19.01 3.73 21.25
CA ALA A 178 -20.42 3.93 21.50
C ALA A 178 -20.72 3.23 22.84
N LYS A 179 -21.12 4.04 23.83
CA LYS A 179 -21.73 3.54 25.05
C LYS A 179 -23.09 2.94 24.73
#